data_AF-E4Y0G3-F1
#
_entry.id   AF-E4Y0G3-F1
#
_cell.length_a   1.000
_cell.length_b   1.000
_cell.length_c   1.000
_cell.angle_alpha   90.00
_cell.angle_beta   90.00
_cell.angle_gamma   90.00
#
_symmetry.space_group_name_H-M   'P 1'
#
loop_
_entity.id
_entity.type
_entity.pdbx_description
1 polymer ?
#
loop_
_entity_poly.entity_id
_entity_poly.type
_entity_poly.pdbx_seq_one_letter_code
_entity_poly.pdbx_strand_id
1 'polypeptide(L)'
;MEEAIEPDMRFYPSLNSFFRRAIRPEVRPIDMNPKAVVSPADGKVLHFGKCKNGLIEQVKGVDYSLKRFFGRWEETGFTMQKTSDAQFAERLKVHSENELYQIVIYLAPGDYHRFHSPADFTITSRRHYPGGKKKF
;
A
#
# COMPACT_ATOMS: atom_id res chain seq x y z
N MET A 1 -19.33 -6.34 14.74
CA MET A 1 -18.95 -7.77 14.76
C MET A 1 -19.72 -8.61 13.76
N GLU A 2 -20.82 -8.10 13.23
CA GLU A 2 -21.69 -8.85 12.32
C GLU A 2 -21.02 -9.34 11.05
N GLU A 3 -19.93 -8.76 10.56
CA GLU A 3 -19.21 -9.24 9.36
C GLU A 3 -18.13 -10.30 9.66
N ALA A 4 -17.75 -10.47 10.93
CA ALA A 4 -16.69 -11.39 11.33
C ALA A 4 -17.15 -12.86 11.13
N ILE A 5 -16.21 -13.76 10.83
CA ILE A 5 -16.50 -15.21 10.85
C ILE A 5 -16.85 -15.64 12.28
N GLU A 6 -16.10 -15.13 13.27
CA GLU A 6 -16.39 -15.33 14.69
C GLU A 6 -16.92 -14.01 15.28
N PRO A 7 -18.23 -13.87 15.53
CA PRO A 7 -18.81 -12.63 16.04
C PRO A 7 -18.57 -12.41 17.54
N ASP A 8 -18.30 -13.46 18.32
CA ASP A 8 -18.13 -13.36 19.77
C ASP A 8 -16.69 -13.00 20.15
N MET A 9 -16.55 -11.83 20.78
CA MET A 9 -15.25 -11.29 21.18
C MET A 9 -14.48 -12.19 22.15
N ARG A 10 -15.17 -13.04 22.92
CA ARG A 10 -14.57 -13.94 23.91
C ARG A 10 -13.69 -15.02 23.28
N PHE A 11 -13.85 -15.28 21.98
CA PHE A 11 -13.03 -16.25 21.23
C PHE A 11 -11.70 -15.66 20.73
N TYR A 12 -11.44 -14.38 20.96
CA TYR A 12 -10.16 -13.76 20.63
C TYR A 12 -9.26 -13.70 21.87
N PRO A 13 -8.15 -14.47 21.92
CA PRO A 13 -7.30 -14.54 23.12
C PRO A 13 -6.49 -13.26 23.36
N SER A 14 -6.46 -12.33 22.40
CA SER A 14 -5.79 -11.05 22.54
C SER A 14 -6.38 -10.00 21.61
N LEU A 15 -6.13 -8.73 21.93
CA LEU A 15 -6.50 -7.61 21.08
C LEU A 15 -5.90 -7.75 19.67
N ASN A 16 -4.65 -8.20 19.53
CA ASN A 16 -4.03 -8.42 18.23
C ASN A 16 -4.75 -9.51 17.40
N SER A 17 -5.24 -10.57 18.05
CA SER A 17 -6.05 -11.59 17.39
C SER A 17 -7.36 -11.00 16.87
N PHE A 18 -8.01 -10.16 17.67
CA PHE A 18 -9.22 -9.43 17.29
C PHE A 18 -9.00 -8.45 16.13
N PHE A 19 -7.91 -7.66 16.15
CA PHE A 19 -7.56 -6.73 15.06
C PHE A 19 -7.37 -7.47 13.72
N ARG A 20 -6.84 -8.68 13.76
CA ARG A 20 -6.63 -9.54 12.58
C ARG A 20 -7.75 -10.57 12.38
N ARG A 21 -8.94 -10.35 12.92
CA ARG A 21 -10.11 -11.24 12.75
C ARG A 21 -10.35 -11.58 11.28
N ALA A 22 -10.87 -12.78 11.01
CA ALA A 22 -11.36 -13.12 9.68
C ALA A 22 -12.77 -12.54 9.49
N ILE A 23 -13.07 -12.09 8.27
CA ILE A 23 -14.42 -11.67 7.86
C ILE A 23 -15.02 -12.72 6.94
N ARG A 24 -16.35 -12.77 6.91
CA ARG A 24 -17.05 -13.71 6.04
C ARG A 24 -16.80 -13.38 4.56
N PRO A 25 -16.50 -14.36 3.70
CA PRO A 25 -16.14 -14.09 2.31
C PRO A 25 -17.22 -13.31 1.53
N GLU A 26 -18.49 -13.57 1.82
CA GLU A 26 -19.63 -12.96 1.13
C GLU A 26 -19.79 -11.47 1.41
N VAL A 27 -19.17 -10.93 2.46
CA VAL A 27 -19.28 -9.49 2.80
C VAL A 27 -18.31 -8.62 2.01
N ARG A 28 -17.40 -9.23 1.23
CA ARG A 28 -16.44 -8.54 0.34
C ARG A 28 -16.35 -9.24 -1.01
N PRO A 29 -17.43 -9.19 -1.82
CA PRO A 29 -17.38 -9.74 -3.17
C PRO A 29 -16.29 -9.07 -3.99
N ILE A 30 -15.50 -9.87 -4.71
CA ILE A 30 -14.40 -9.39 -5.56
C ILE A 30 -14.96 -9.17 -6.98
N ASP A 31 -14.63 -8.04 -7.58
CA ASP A 31 -14.92 -7.80 -9.00
C ASP A 31 -14.11 -8.78 -9.86
N MET A 32 -14.82 -9.58 -10.68
CA MET A 32 -14.22 -10.61 -11.52
C MET A 32 -13.69 -10.06 -12.86
N ASN A 33 -13.82 -8.77 -13.12
CA ASN A 33 -13.25 -8.14 -14.32
C ASN A 33 -11.71 -8.20 -14.27
N PRO A 34 -11.04 -8.93 -15.19
CA PRO A 34 -9.58 -9.08 -15.17
C PRO A 34 -8.82 -7.77 -15.49
N LYS A 35 -9.52 -6.72 -15.94
CA LYS A 35 -8.96 -5.40 -16.17
C LYS A 35 -9.20 -4.43 -15.01
N ALA A 36 -9.95 -4.84 -13.99
CA ALA A 36 -10.18 -4.03 -12.80
C ALA A 36 -9.04 -4.21 -11.79
N VAL A 37 -8.79 -3.15 -11.01
CA VAL A 37 -7.97 -3.21 -9.81
C VAL A 37 -8.92 -3.03 -8.64
N VAL A 38 -8.95 -3.99 -7.72
CA VAL A 38 -9.84 -3.96 -6.54
C VAL A 38 -9.16 -3.30 -5.35
N SER A 39 -9.93 -2.87 -4.35
CA SER A 39 -9.33 -2.32 -3.13
C SER A 39 -8.54 -3.40 -2.38
N PRO A 40 -7.29 -3.13 -1.95
CA PRO A 40 -6.49 -4.11 -1.21
C PRO A 40 -6.90 -4.23 0.27
N ALA A 41 -7.66 -3.27 0.80
CA ALA A 41 -8.06 -3.24 2.20
C ALA A 41 -9.35 -2.44 2.39
N ASP A 42 -10.01 -2.67 3.52
CA ASP A 42 -11.06 -1.78 4.02
C ASP A 42 -10.43 -0.48 4.54
N GLY A 43 -11.13 0.64 4.42
CA GLY A 43 -10.67 1.90 4.99
C GLY A 43 -11.09 3.11 4.17
N LYS A 44 -10.47 4.25 4.46
CA LYS A 44 -10.74 5.52 3.80
C LYS A 44 -9.61 5.90 2.85
N VAL A 45 -9.95 6.18 1.59
CA VAL A 45 -9.02 6.83 0.66
C VAL A 45 -8.74 8.24 1.16
N LEU A 46 -7.50 8.50 1.57
CA LEU A 46 -7.03 9.83 1.98
C LEU A 46 -6.50 10.63 0.79
N HIS A 47 -5.89 9.95 -0.18
CA HIS A 47 -5.38 10.54 -1.39
C HIS A 47 -5.40 9.52 -2.52
N PHE A 48 -5.72 9.98 -3.73
CA PHE A 48 -5.61 9.23 -4.96
C PHE A 48 -5.22 10.20 -6.08
N GLY A 49 -4.20 9.85 -6.86
CA GLY A 49 -3.75 10.73 -7.92
C GLY A 49 -2.52 10.24 -8.66
N LYS A 50 -2.21 10.93 -9.75
CA LYS A 50 -1.03 10.69 -10.56
C LYS A 50 0.23 11.16 -9.82
N CYS A 51 1.26 10.31 -9.77
CA CYS A 51 2.59 10.72 -9.30
C CYS A 51 3.21 11.69 -10.31
N LYS A 52 3.57 12.90 -9.87
CA LYS A 52 4.17 13.93 -10.74
C LYS A 52 5.65 14.09 -10.42
N ASN A 53 6.51 14.06 -11.43
CA ASN A 53 7.95 14.29 -11.30
C ASN A 53 8.66 13.39 -10.26
N GLY A 54 8.13 12.18 -10.02
CA GLY A 54 8.64 11.28 -8.99
C GLY A 54 8.36 11.71 -7.55
N LEU A 55 7.35 12.56 -7.36
CA LEU A 55 6.82 12.94 -6.06
C LEU A 55 5.48 12.25 -5.79
N ILE A 56 5.30 11.87 -4.53
CA ILE A 56 4.06 11.37 -3.96
C ILE A 56 3.49 12.44 -3.03
N GLU A 57 2.30 12.91 -3.34
CA GLU A 57 1.56 13.91 -2.55
C GLU A 57 1.03 13.26 -1.26
N GLN A 58 1.21 13.92 -0.12
CA GLN A 58 0.64 13.49 1.15
C GLN A 58 -0.41 14.45 1.72
N VAL A 59 -1.14 13.91 2.69
CA VAL A 59 -2.04 14.66 3.57
C VAL A 59 -1.25 15.77 4.26
N LYS A 60 -1.73 17.02 4.15
CA LYS A 60 -1.13 18.27 4.64
C LYS A 60 -0.10 18.94 3.71
N GLY A 61 -0.12 18.67 2.41
CA GLY A 61 0.57 19.50 1.40
C GLY A 61 2.09 19.38 1.41
N VAL A 62 2.63 18.25 1.89
CA VAL A 62 4.05 17.94 1.83
C VAL A 62 4.24 16.80 0.85
N ASP A 63 4.94 17.08 -0.26
CA ASP A 63 5.33 16.07 -1.23
C ASP A 63 6.55 15.29 -0.73
N TYR A 64 6.54 13.97 -0.95
CA TYR A 64 7.69 13.11 -0.66
C TYR A 64 8.28 12.56 -1.94
N SER A 65 9.61 12.46 -1.98
CA SER A 65 10.33 11.79 -3.06
C SER A 65 9.99 10.29 -3.09
N LEU A 66 9.52 9.81 -4.25
CA LEU A 66 9.26 8.40 -4.51
C LEU A 66 10.55 7.58 -4.37
N LYS A 67 11.67 8.13 -4.88
CA LYS A 67 12.99 7.52 -4.72
C LYS A 67 13.36 7.33 -3.24
N ARG A 68 13.09 8.33 -2.40
CA ARG A 68 13.33 8.24 -0.95
C ARG A 68 12.38 7.24 -0.29
N PHE A 69 11.12 7.20 -0.71
CA PHE A 69 10.12 6.25 -0.21
C PHE A 69 10.56 4.80 -0.46
N PHE A 70 11.07 4.49 -1.65
CA PHE A 70 11.62 3.18 -2.01
C PHE A 70 13.03 2.91 -1.47
N GLY A 71 13.65 3.87 -0.76
CA GLY A 71 14.95 3.74 -0.12
C GLY A 71 16.07 3.28 -1.06
N ARG A 72 17.02 2.49 -0.54
CA ARG A 72 18.06 1.85 -1.36
C ARG A 72 17.45 0.71 -2.18
N TRP A 73 17.27 0.97 -3.47
CA TRP A 73 16.97 0.04 -4.54
C TRP A 73 18.25 -0.42 -5.23
N GLU A 74 18.84 -1.49 -4.69
CA GLU A 74 19.96 -2.21 -5.29
C GLU A 74 19.42 -3.35 -6.18
N GLU A 75 18.71 -3.00 -7.24
CA GLU A 75 18.62 -3.93 -8.37
C GLU A 75 19.64 -3.47 -9.40
N THR A 76 20.59 -4.36 -9.72
CA THR A 76 21.59 -4.22 -10.78
C THR A 76 22.62 -3.11 -10.62
N GLY A 77 23.68 -3.28 -9.81
CA GLY A 77 25.01 -2.65 -10.00
C GLY A 77 25.13 -1.12 -10.17
N PHE A 78 24.04 -0.37 -10.06
CA PHE A 78 23.93 1.05 -10.36
C PHE A 78 23.74 1.79 -9.05
N THR A 79 24.69 2.65 -8.72
CA THR A 79 24.60 3.51 -7.54
C THR A 79 23.45 4.50 -7.74
N MET A 80 22.32 4.29 -7.04
CA MET A 80 21.15 5.17 -7.02
C MET A 80 21.44 6.65 -6.68
N GLN A 81 22.64 6.98 -6.21
CA GLN A 81 22.99 8.30 -5.70
C GLN A 81 22.99 9.40 -6.77
N LYS A 82 22.97 9.10 -8.07
CA LYS A 82 23.03 10.11 -9.14
C LYS A 82 21.74 10.41 -9.91
N THR A 83 20.66 9.65 -9.75
CA THR A 83 19.41 9.87 -10.52
C THR A 83 18.46 10.85 -9.86
N SER A 84 17.78 11.70 -10.63
CA SER A 84 16.70 12.56 -10.11
C SER A 84 15.42 11.75 -9.81
N ASP A 85 14.48 12.34 -9.06
CA ASP A 85 13.19 11.70 -8.74
C ASP A 85 12.38 11.38 -10.01
N ALA A 86 12.34 12.30 -10.97
CA ALA A 86 11.68 12.08 -12.25
C ALA A 86 12.31 10.91 -13.02
N GLN A 87 13.64 10.84 -13.09
CA GLN A 87 14.34 9.72 -13.73
C GLN A 87 14.08 8.39 -13.02
N PHE A 88 13.97 8.40 -11.69
CA PHE A 88 13.61 7.21 -10.93
C PHE A 88 12.18 6.75 -11.23
N ALA A 89 11.22 7.68 -11.30
CA ALA A 89 9.83 7.38 -11.64
C ALA A 89 9.70 6.80 -13.06
N GLU A 90 10.42 7.34 -14.04
CA GLU A 90 10.42 6.78 -15.41
C GLU A 90 10.92 5.33 -15.43
N ARG A 91 11.89 4.95 -14.58
CA ARG A 91 12.38 3.57 -14.49
C ARG A 91 11.38 2.58 -13.89
N LEU A 92 10.37 3.05 -13.17
CA LEU A 92 9.33 2.18 -12.60
C LEU A 92 8.24 1.84 -13.62
N LYS A 93 8.19 2.54 -14.76
CA LYS A 93 7.22 2.27 -15.81
C LYS A 93 7.63 1.03 -16.60
N VAL A 94 6.68 0.12 -16.81
CA VAL A 94 6.88 -1.06 -17.65
C VAL A 94 6.92 -0.66 -19.14
N HIS A 95 6.03 0.24 -19.56
CA HIS A 95 6.05 0.86 -20.89
C HIS A 95 6.11 2.39 -20.77
N SER A 96 6.68 3.06 -21.78
CA SER A 96 6.82 4.53 -21.81
C SER A 96 5.50 5.28 -21.64
N GLU A 97 4.42 4.71 -22.19
CA GLU A 97 3.07 5.26 -22.16
C GLU A 97 2.37 5.10 -20.80
N ASN A 98 2.92 4.27 -19.90
CA ASN A 98 2.33 4.10 -18.58
C ASN A 98 2.49 5.37 -17.75
N GLU A 99 1.46 5.64 -16.96
CA GLU A 99 1.51 6.65 -15.92
C GLU A 99 1.50 5.98 -14.55
N LEU A 100 2.22 6.58 -13.60
CA LEU A 100 2.23 6.10 -12.22
C LEU A 100 1.12 6.78 -11.44
N TYR A 101 0.33 5.98 -10.72
CA TYR A 101 -0.69 6.43 -9.80
C TYR A 101 -0.35 5.98 -8.39
N GLN A 102 -0.79 6.78 -7.43
CA GLN A 102 -0.73 6.45 -6.00
C GLN A 102 -2.11 6.47 -5.38
N ILE A 103 -2.28 5.63 -4.36
CA ILE A 103 -3.44 5.64 -3.48
C ILE A 103 -2.96 5.50 -2.03
N VAL A 104 -3.47 6.35 -1.16
CA VAL A 104 -3.21 6.29 0.28
C VAL A 104 -4.51 5.90 0.96
N ILE A 105 -4.55 4.71 1.55
CA ILE A 105 -5.70 4.18 2.27
C ILE A 105 -5.38 4.17 3.77
N TYR A 106 -6.26 4.78 4.56
CA TYR A 106 -6.18 4.78 6.01
C TYR A 106 -7.16 3.76 6.60
N LEU A 107 -6.61 2.85 7.40
CA LEU A 107 -7.36 1.86 8.18
C LEU A 107 -7.60 2.44 9.57
N ALA A 108 -8.86 2.72 9.89
CA ALA A 108 -9.27 3.08 11.23
C ALA A 108 -9.22 1.85 12.15
N PRO A 109 -9.07 2.00 13.48
CA PRO A 109 -8.96 0.87 14.40
C PRO A 109 -10.12 -0.14 14.37
N GLY A 110 -11.32 0.27 13.94
CA GLY A 110 -12.47 -0.63 13.78
C GLY A 110 -12.48 -1.46 12.50
N ASP A 111 -11.70 -1.06 11.49
CA ASP A 111 -11.69 -1.68 10.18
C ASP A 111 -11.12 -3.11 10.24
N TYR A 112 -11.24 -3.84 9.14
CA TYR A 112 -10.58 -5.11 8.96
C TYR A 112 -9.10 -4.89 8.60
N HIS A 113 -8.17 -5.40 9.43
CA HIS A 113 -6.73 -5.12 9.30
C HIS A 113 -5.93 -6.24 8.60
N ARG A 114 -6.54 -6.96 7.66
CA ARG A 114 -5.76 -7.77 6.71
C ARG A 114 -5.75 -7.09 5.35
N PHE A 115 -4.64 -7.26 4.65
CA PHE A 115 -4.42 -6.72 3.32
C PHE A 115 -4.49 -7.87 2.31
N HIS A 116 -5.06 -7.56 1.15
CA HIS A 116 -5.21 -8.48 0.03
C HIS A 116 -4.56 -7.90 -1.22
N SER A 117 -4.29 -8.76 -2.18
CA SER A 117 -3.77 -8.34 -3.48
C SER A 117 -4.86 -7.59 -4.25
N PRO A 118 -4.60 -6.35 -4.73
CA PRO A 118 -5.58 -5.58 -5.51
C PRO A 118 -5.70 -6.03 -6.97
N ALA A 119 -4.74 -6.82 -7.46
CA ALA A 119 -4.71 -7.42 -8.78
C ALA A 119 -3.76 -8.63 -8.74
N ASP A 120 -3.71 -9.40 -9.82
CA ASP A 120 -2.70 -10.45 -9.99
C ASP A 120 -1.31 -9.83 -10.18
N PHE A 121 -0.35 -10.22 -9.35
CA PHE A 121 1.06 -9.85 -9.52
C PHE A 121 2.00 -10.91 -8.93
N THR A 122 3.22 -10.94 -9.45
CA THR A 122 4.31 -11.74 -8.89
C THR A 122 5.18 -10.85 -8.01
N ILE A 123 5.42 -11.25 -6.77
CA ILE A 123 6.31 -10.54 -5.86
C ILE A 123 7.76 -10.80 -6.27
N THR A 124 8.44 -9.79 -6.79
CA THR A 124 9.87 -9.88 -7.17
C THR A 124 10.80 -9.44 -6.05
N SER A 125 10.36 -8.53 -5.17
CA SER A 125 11.16 -8.04 -4.05
C SER A 125 10.31 -7.67 -2.84
N ARG A 126 10.89 -7.77 -1.65
CA ARG A 126 10.30 -7.32 -0.37
C ARG A 126 11.39 -6.61 0.44
N ARG A 127 11.04 -5.46 1.05
CA ARG A 127 11.97 -4.70 1.90
C ARG A 127 11.31 -4.27 3.20
N HIS A 128 12.11 -4.14 4.24
CA HIS A 128 11.71 -3.61 5.54
C HIS A 128 12.60 -2.43 5.90
N TYR A 129 11.99 -1.26 6.07
CA TYR A 129 12.68 -0.05 6.51
C TYR A 129 12.35 0.17 7.99
N PRO A 130 13.33 0.08 8.91
CA PRO A 130 13.08 0.46 10.29
C PRO A 130 12.73 1.94 10.35
N GLY A 131 11.63 2.28 11.03
CA GLY A 131 11.27 3.67 11.27
C GLY A 131 12.37 4.39 12.06
N GLY A 132 12.60 5.66 11.76
CA GLY A 132 13.52 6.48 12.55
C GLY A 132 13.00 6.63 13.99
N LYS A 133 13.88 6.49 14.99
CA LYS A 133 13.60 7.00 16.34
C LYS A 133 13.40 8.52 16.20
N LYS A 134 12.16 9.02 16.24
CA LYS A 134 11.93 10.44 16.52
C LYS A 134 12.49 10.69 17.92
N LYS A 135 13.70 11.26 18.00
CA LYS A 135 14.12 11.96 19.22
C LYS A 135 13.19 13.18 19.30
N PHE A 136 12.28 13.15 20.25
CA PHE A 136 11.65 14.36 20.76
C PHE A 136 12.69 15.14 21.57
#